data_AF-A0A6G0YJE0-F1
#
_entry.id   AF-A0A6G0YJE0-F1
#
_cell.length_a   1.000
_cell.length_b   1.000
_cell.length_c   1.000
_cell.angle_alpha   90.00
_cell.angle_beta   90.00
_cell.angle_gamma   90.00
#
_symmetry.space_group_name_H-M   'P 1'
#
loop_
_entity.id
_entity.type
_entity.pdbx_description
1 polymer ?
#
loop_
_entity_poly.entity_id
_entity_poly.type
_entity_poly.pdbx_seq_one_letter_code
_entity_poly.pdbx_strand_id
1 'polypeptide(L)'
;EKNERTVSPCNCVGSHAHVHVSCLEQWLSVSKSSMCDICNYPFKTVKRSLTIFEWLQEKRNCQGFFGQFMVMFFFISIWCFVLIACGMKTWEYFSTTKDRNSFYNGLLMCIITFAMAAMLWFWLIIFSSIWKRRNMVIRLDKNYLNGADDINNAFSV
;
A
#
# COMPACT_ATOMS: atom_id res chain seq x y z
N GLU A 1 22.72 15.36 -4.58
CA GLU A 1 23.17 14.12 -5.26
C GLU A 1 24.20 13.42 -4.41
N LYS A 2 23.87 12.24 -3.87
CA LYS A 2 24.65 11.61 -2.80
C LYS A 2 25.03 10.19 -3.22
N ASN A 3 26.23 10.05 -3.77
CA ASN A 3 27.06 8.83 -3.79
C ASN A 3 26.29 7.50 -3.72
N GLU A 4 25.41 7.24 -4.70
CA GLU A 4 24.74 5.96 -4.82
C GLU A 4 25.57 5.03 -5.69
N ARG A 5 25.69 3.77 -5.26
CA ARG A 5 26.49 2.76 -5.96
C ARG A 5 25.87 2.48 -7.34
N THR A 6 26.68 2.56 -8.39
CA THR A 6 26.33 2.10 -9.73
C THR A 6 26.60 0.60 -9.82
N VAL A 7 25.67 -0.14 -10.40
CA VAL A 7 25.76 -1.59 -10.57
C VAL A 7 25.65 -1.93 -12.04
N SER A 8 26.24 -3.07 -12.45
CA SER A 8 26.00 -3.68 -13.76
C SER A 8 25.05 -4.89 -13.63
N PRO A 9 23.73 -4.68 -13.70
CA PRO A 9 22.76 -5.73 -13.39
C PRO A 9 22.52 -6.69 -14.55
N CYS A 10 23.20 -6.52 -15.70
CA CYS A 10 22.97 -7.30 -16.93
C CYS A 10 24.24 -7.37 -17.79
N ASN A 11 24.23 -8.24 -18.79
CA ASN A 11 25.36 -8.46 -19.72
C ASN A 11 25.46 -7.40 -20.84
N CYS A 12 24.87 -6.22 -20.67
CA CYS A 12 25.03 -5.13 -21.61
C CYS A 12 26.47 -4.58 -21.52
N VAL A 13 26.98 -4.04 -22.64
CA VAL A 13 28.33 -3.48 -22.72
C VAL A 13 28.25 -1.96 -22.91
N GLY A 14 29.21 -1.22 -22.33
CA GLY A 14 29.31 0.24 -22.45
C GLY A 14 28.56 1.00 -21.35
N SER A 15 28.26 2.27 -21.59
CA SER A 15 27.64 3.17 -20.60
C SER A 15 26.27 2.70 -20.11
N HIS A 16 25.51 2.00 -20.96
CA HIS A 16 24.20 1.43 -20.61
C HIS A 16 24.28 0.22 -19.67
N ALA A 17 25.48 -0.32 -19.43
CA ALA A 17 25.67 -1.39 -18.47
C ALA A 17 25.57 -0.89 -17.02
N HIS A 18 25.92 0.37 -16.75
CA HIS A 18 26.03 0.92 -15.40
C HIS A 18 24.82 1.80 -15.05
N VAL A 19 24.08 1.41 -14.02
CA VAL A 19 22.89 2.14 -13.55
C VAL A 19 22.88 2.23 -12.03
N HIS A 20 22.34 3.31 -11.47
CA HIS A 20 22.11 3.40 -10.03
C HIS A 20 21.06 2.40 -9.59
N VAL A 21 21.25 1.78 -8.42
CA VAL A 21 20.30 0.81 -7.84
C VAL A 21 18.89 1.42 -7.71
N SER A 22 18.79 2.66 -7.22
CA SER A 22 17.53 3.39 -7.07
C SER A 22 16.82 3.63 -8.40
N CYS A 23 17.56 4.05 -9.44
CA CYS A 23 17.02 4.25 -10.79
C CYS A 23 16.55 2.94 -11.41
N LEU A 24 17.29 1.84 -11.21
CA LEU A 24 16.91 0.51 -11.70
C LEU A 24 15.64 0.01 -10.99
N GLU A 25 15.56 0.12 -9.67
CA GLU A 25 14.36 -0.25 -8.91
C GLU A 25 13.14 0.57 -9.34
N GLN A 26 13.31 1.87 -9.53
CA GLN A 26 12.25 2.75 -10.02
C GLN A 26 11.82 2.36 -11.44
N TRP A 27 12.77 2.12 -12.35
CA TRP A 27 12.49 1.69 -13.71
C TRP A 27 11.74 0.36 -13.74
N LEU A 28 12.18 -0.66 -12.98
CA LEU A 28 11.50 -1.94 -12.84
C LEU A 28 10.09 -1.80 -12.26
N SER A 29 9.89 -0.85 -11.33
CA SER A 29 8.57 -0.56 -10.77
C SER A 29 7.58 0.00 -11.81
N VAL A 30 8.08 0.80 -12.75
CA VAL A 30 7.29 1.47 -13.79
C VAL A 30 7.09 0.55 -14.99
N SER A 31 8.16 -0.07 -15.50
CA SER A 31 8.13 -0.96 -16.66
C SER A 31 7.45 -2.30 -16.37
N LYS A 32 7.41 -2.71 -15.09
CA LYS A 32 6.94 -4.03 -14.63
C LYS A 32 7.66 -5.20 -15.32
N SER A 33 8.77 -4.93 -16.02
CA SER A 33 9.62 -5.93 -16.64
C SER A 33 10.61 -6.42 -15.59
N SER A 34 10.84 -7.74 -15.52
CA SER A 34 11.89 -8.33 -14.70
C SER A 34 13.07 -8.78 -15.56
N MET A 35 13.21 -8.23 -16.76
CA MET A 35 14.25 -8.57 -17.73
C MET A 35 14.81 -7.30 -18.35
N CYS A 36 16.06 -7.35 -18.79
CA CYS A 36 16.67 -6.27 -19.55
C CYS A 36 16.04 -6.21 -20.96
N ASP A 37 15.55 -5.05 -21.39
CA ASP A 37 14.93 -4.90 -22.71
C ASP A 37 15.93 -5.02 -23.88
N ILE A 38 17.23 -4.93 -23.61
CA ILE A 38 18.30 -5.00 -24.63
C ILE A 38 18.84 -6.43 -24.73
N CYS A 39 19.34 -6.98 -23.62
CA CYS A 39 20.00 -8.28 -23.61
C CYS A 39 19.13 -9.43 -23.09
N ASN A 40 17.87 -9.17 -22.72
CA ASN A 40 16.93 -10.13 -22.15
C ASN A 40 17.43 -10.87 -20.90
N TYR A 41 18.44 -10.33 -20.22
CA TYR A 41 18.93 -10.91 -18.97
C TYR A 41 17.86 -10.81 -17.87
N PRO A 42 17.52 -11.90 -17.17
CA PRO A 42 16.50 -11.90 -16.13
C PRO A 42 17.04 -11.32 -14.81
N PHE A 43 16.42 -10.24 -14.33
CA PHE A 43 16.71 -9.66 -13.03
C PHE A 43 16.04 -10.45 -11.90
N LYS A 44 16.75 -10.75 -10.82
CA LYS A 44 16.13 -11.31 -9.60
C LYS A 44 15.47 -10.19 -8.78
N THR A 45 14.20 -9.93 -9.07
CA THR A 45 13.37 -8.97 -8.32
C THR A 45 12.57 -9.66 -7.23
N VAL A 46 12.54 -9.08 -6.02
CA VAL A 46 11.63 -9.53 -4.96
C VAL A 46 10.51 -8.52 -4.79
N LYS A 47 9.28 -8.96 -5.01
CA LYS A 47 8.09 -8.15 -4.70
C LYS A 47 7.92 -8.14 -3.18
N ARG A 48 8.40 -7.09 -2.53
CA ARG A 48 8.24 -6.91 -1.09
C ARG A 48 7.23 -5.81 -0.80
N SER A 49 6.24 -6.09 0.03
CA SER A 49 5.47 -5.03 0.66
C SER A 49 6.42 -4.26 1.58
N LEU A 50 6.70 -3.00 1.24
CA LEU A 50 7.46 -2.13 2.14
C LEU A 50 6.76 -2.09 3.49
N THR A 51 7.56 -2.19 4.55
CA THR A 51 7.05 -2.08 5.91
C THR A 51 6.45 -0.68 6.08
N ILE A 52 5.33 -0.54 6.79
CA ILE A 52 4.60 0.73 6.93
C ILE A 52 5.54 1.87 7.34
N PHE A 53 6.56 1.59 8.16
CA PHE A 53 7.55 2.55 8.63
C PHE A 53 8.53 3.02 7.54
N GLU A 54 9.15 2.09 6.81
CA GLU A 54 10.05 2.39 5.67
C GLU A 54 9.30 3.18 4.59
N TRP A 55 8.06 2.77 4.37
CA TRP A 55 7.16 3.40 3.44
C TRP A 55 6.75 4.83 3.88
N LEU A 56 6.48 5.04 5.17
CA LEU A 56 6.16 6.35 5.73
C LEU A 56 7.36 7.30 5.61
N GLN A 57 8.57 6.79 5.81
CA GLN A 57 9.81 7.57 5.74
C GLN A 57 10.14 8.02 4.32
N GLU A 58 10.03 7.13 3.32
CA GLU A 58 10.22 7.45 1.90
C GLU A 58 9.20 8.50 1.41
N LYS A 59 7.94 8.37 1.87
CA LYS A 59 6.84 9.23 1.38
C LYS A 59 6.61 10.50 2.20
N ARG A 60 7.29 10.66 3.35
CA ARG A 60 7.26 11.89 4.17
C ARG A 60 7.74 13.12 3.38
N ASN A 61 8.55 12.91 2.35
CA ASN A 61 9.04 13.96 1.47
C ASN A 61 8.05 14.33 0.34
N CYS A 62 6.89 13.65 0.23
CA CYS A 62 5.93 13.84 -0.85
C CYS A 62 4.64 14.50 -0.33
N GLN A 63 4.51 15.80 -0.57
CA GLN A 63 3.45 16.69 -0.04
C GLN A 63 2.00 16.25 -0.37
N GLY A 64 1.78 15.50 -1.46
CA GLY A 64 0.43 15.03 -1.86
C GLY A 64 -0.11 13.85 -1.05
N PHE A 65 0.72 13.22 -0.22
CA PHE A 65 0.35 12.01 0.51
C PHE A 65 -0.52 12.29 1.76
N PHE A 66 -0.24 13.37 2.47
CA PHE A 66 -0.97 13.75 3.69
C PHE A 66 -2.45 14.01 3.43
N GLY A 67 -2.78 14.58 2.27
CA GLY A 67 -4.16 14.83 1.85
C GLY A 67 -4.98 13.54 1.70
N GLN A 68 -4.38 12.46 1.17
CA GLN A 68 -5.10 11.20 0.98
C GLN A 68 -5.46 10.51 2.31
N PHE A 69 -4.58 10.59 3.31
CA PHE A 69 -4.86 10.06 4.65
C PHE A 69 -5.89 10.90 5.42
N MET A 70 -5.79 12.23 5.30
CA MET A 70 -6.74 13.14 5.95
C MET A 70 -8.16 12.91 5.45
N VAL A 71 -8.33 12.78 4.13
CA VAL A 71 -9.64 12.49 3.53
C VAL A 71 -10.18 11.13 4.01
N MET A 72 -9.33 10.10 4.07
CA MET A 72 -9.72 8.78 4.58
C MET A 72 -10.20 8.85 6.04
N PHE A 73 -9.41 9.48 6.92
CA PHE A 73 -9.75 9.60 8.33
C PHE A 73 -11.05 10.37 8.56
N PHE A 74 -11.27 11.42 7.77
CA PHE A 74 -12.51 12.19 7.80
C PHE A 74 -13.74 11.35 7.47
N PHE A 75 -13.70 10.54 6.40
CA PHE A 75 -14.80 9.64 6.06
C PHE A 75 -15.04 8.61 7.16
N ILE A 76 -13.99 7.96 7.66
CA ILE A 76 -14.10 6.98 8.74
C ILE A 76 -14.74 7.61 9.99
N SER A 77 -14.33 8.82 10.36
CA SER A 77 -14.89 9.56 11.50
C SER A 77 -16.39 9.83 11.35
N ILE A 78 -16.83 10.35 10.20
CA ILE A 78 -18.25 10.60 9.91
C ILE A 78 -19.05 9.30 10.05
N TRP A 79 -18.56 8.23 9.47
CA TRP A 79 -19.24 6.94 9.50
C TRP A 79 -19.31 6.33 10.90
N CYS A 80 -18.24 6.42 11.69
CA CYS A 80 -18.25 6.02 13.10
C CYS A 80 -19.27 6.82 13.90
N PHE A 81 -19.35 8.13 13.68
CA PHE A 81 -20.34 8.99 14.33
C PHE A 81 -21.77 8.55 14.01
N VAL A 82 -22.06 8.25 12.74
CA VAL A 82 -23.37 7.77 12.30
C VAL A 82 -23.72 6.41 12.93
N LEU A 83 -22.76 5.48 13.02
CA LEU A 83 -22.97 4.20 13.70
C LEU A 83 -23.28 4.37 15.20
N ILE A 84 -22.54 5.26 15.88
CA ILE A 84 -22.77 5.55 17.29
C ILE A 84 -24.15 6.15 17.49
N ALA A 85 -24.54 7.15 16.68
CA ALA A 85 -25.86 7.76 16.76
C ALA A 85 -27.00 6.75 16.53
N CYS A 86 -26.83 5.83 15.58
CA CYS A 86 -27.79 4.76 15.29
C CYS A 86 -27.86 3.72 16.43
N GLY A 87 -26.71 3.39 17.02
CA GLY A 87 -26.61 2.51 18.19
C GLY A 87 -27.29 3.09 19.43
N MET A 88 -27.08 4.38 19.72
CA MET A 88 -27.72 5.08 20.82
C MET A 88 -29.25 5.10 20.68
N LYS A 89 -29.76 5.35 19.46
CA LYS A 89 -31.21 5.29 19.16
C LYS A 89 -31.77 3.88 19.38
N THR A 90 -31.05 2.86 18.92
CA THR A 90 -31.44 1.46 19.09
C THR A 90 -31.50 1.07 20.57
N TRP A 91 -30.54 1.53 21.37
CA TRP A 91 -30.50 1.31 22.80
C TRP A 91 -31.71 1.90 23.52
N GLU A 92 -32.09 3.13 23.16
CA GLU A 92 -33.26 3.81 23.72
C GLU A 92 -34.58 3.07 23.41
N TYR A 93 -34.76 2.57 22.19
CA TYR A 93 -35.92 1.74 21.83
C TYR A 93 -36.01 0.46 22.66
N PHE A 94 -34.87 -0.12 23.01
CA PHE A 94 -34.83 -1.36 23.79
C PHE A 94 -35.01 -1.11 25.30
N SER A 95 -34.50 0.02 25.82
CA SER A 95 -34.55 0.31 27.26
C SER A 95 -35.89 0.87 27.73
N THR A 96 -36.57 1.67 26.89
CA THR A 96 -37.64 2.57 27.36
C THR A 96 -39.05 2.09 27.04
N THR A 97 -39.23 1.22 26.03
CA THR A 97 -40.57 0.94 25.48
C THR A 97 -40.94 -0.55 25.52
N LYS A 98 -41.99 -0.89 26.27
CA LYS A 98 -42.56 -2.24 26.41
C LYS A 98 -43.85 -2.39 25.59
N ASP A 99 -43.85 -1.86 24.36
CA ASP A 99 -44.99 -1.94 23.44
C ASP A 99 -44.68 -2.89 22.27
N ARG A 100 -45.68 -3.64 21.79
CA ARG A 100 -45.53 -4.64 20.71
C ARG A 100 -44.97 -4.02 19.41
N ASN A 101 -45.32 -2.77 19.13
CA ASN A 101 -44.81 -2.04 17.96
C ASN A 101 -43.36 -1.58 18.13
N SER A 102 -42.90 -1.35 19.37
CA SER A 102 -41.53 -0.92 19.63
C SER A 102 -40.51 -2.03 19.36
N PHE A 103 -40.89 -3.29 19.60
CA PHE A 103 -40.03 -4.43 19.31
C PHE A 103 -39.67 -4.54 17.82
N TYR A 104 -40.65 -4.37 16.92
CA TYR A 104 -40.41 -4.39 15.47
C TYR A 104 -39.54 -3.20 15.01
N ASN A 105 -39.77 -2.01 15.58
CA ASN A 105 -38.96 -0.83 15.28
C ASN A 105 -37.51 -0.99 15.74
N GLY A 106 -37.29 -1.53 16.95
CA GLY A 106 -35.94 -1.84 17.44
C GLY A 106 -35.23 -2.88 16.58
N LEU A 107 -35.93 -3.94 16.16
CA LEU A 107 -35.37 -4.97 15.28
C LEU A 107 -35.01 -4.40 13.90
N LEU A 108 -35.85 -3.54 13.33
CA LEU A 108 -35.55 -2.82 12.08
C LEU A 108 -34.28 -1.96 12.21
N MET A 109 -34.14 -1.22 13.31
CA MET A 109 -32.96 -0.37 13.57
C MET A 109 -31.68 -1.19 13.78
N CYS A 110 -31.77 -2.36 14.42
CA CYS A 110 -30.65 -3.31 14.50
C CYS A 110 -30.21 -3.76 13.09
N ILE A 111 -31.15 -4.18 12.24
CA ILE A 111 -30.84 -4.62 10.86
C ILE A 111 -30.16 -3.50 10.08
N ILE A 112 -30.67 -2.27 10.18
CA ILE A 112 -30.07 -1.09 9.53
C ILE A 112 -28.65 -0.86 10.05
N THR A 113 -28.44 -0.91 11.37
CA THR A 113 -27.11 -0.70 11.99
C THR A 113 -26.11 -1.75 11.53
N PHE A 114 -26.51 -3.03 11.48
CA PHE A 114 -25.67 -4.11 10.97
C PHE A 114 -25.36 -3.95 9.49
N ALA A 115 -26.34 -3.55 8.67
CA ALA A 115 -26.13 -3.30 7.24
C ALA A 115 -25.13 -2.15 7.01
N MET A 116 -25.24 -1.05 7.77
CA MET A 116 -24.32 0.08 7.71
C MET A 116 -22.90 -0.31 8.14
N ALA A 117 -22.77 -1.10 9.21
CA ALA A 117 -21.48 -1.60 9.66
C ALA A 117 -20.83 -2.55 8.63
N ALA A 118 -21.62 -3.41 7.99
CA ALA A 118 -21.15 -4.28 6.91
C ALA A 118 -20.65 -3.46 5.70
N MET A 119 -21.41 -2.45 5.28
CA MET A 119 -21.01 -1.56 4.17
C MET A 119 -19.67 -0.87 4.45
N LEU A 120 -19.47 -0.41 5.69
CA LEU A 120 -18.20 0.17 6.12
C LEU A 120 -17.04 -0.81 6.07
N TRP A 121 -17.28 -2.02 6.56
CA TRP A 121 -16.28 -3.08 6.54
C TRP A 121 -15.86 -3.43 5.12
N PHE A 122 -16.81 -3.58 4.19
CA PHE A 122 -16.52 -3.76 2.76
C PHE A 122 -15.73 -2.60 2.16
N TRP A 123 -16.10 -1.35 2.50
CA TRP A 123 -15.37 -0.17 2.02
C TRP A 123 -13.91 -0.17 2.50
N LEU A 124 -13.66 -0.51 3.77
CA LEU A 124 -12.30 -0.63 4.32
C LEU A 124 -11.48 -1.73 3.63
N ILE A 125 -12.10 -2.88 3.28
CA ILE A 125 -11.43 -3.95 2.54
C ILE A 125 -11.02 -3.50 1.15
N ILE A 126 -11.94 -2.86 0.42
CA ILE A 126 -11.66 -2.33 -0.92
C ILE A 126 -10.56 -1.29 -0.84
N PHE A 127 -10.66 -0.36 0.11
CA PHE A 127 -9.64 0.67 0.32
C PHE A 127 -8.28 0.06 0.65
N SER A 128 -8.21 -0.90 1.58
CA SER A 128 -6.98 -1.62 1.93
C SER A 128 -6.39 -2.38 0.73
N SER A 129 -7.25 -2.95 -0.12
CA SER A 129 -6.83 -3.64 -1.34
C SER A 129 -6.24 -2.69 -2.39
N ILE A 130 -6.90 -1.53 -2.59
CA ILE A 130 -6.40 -0.46 -3.47
C ILE A 130 -5.11 0.12 -2.90
N TRP A 131 -5.06 0.34 -1.59
CA TRP A 131 -3.88 0.77 -0.85
C TRP A 131 -2.71 -0.15 -1.13
N LYS A 132 -2.90 -1.45 -0.86
CA LYS A 132 -1.89 -2.48 -1.09
C LYS A 132 -1.40 -2.49 -2.54
N ARG A 133 -2.30 -2.34 -3.52
CA ARG A 133 -1.94 -2.29 -4.95
C ARG A 133 -1.12 -1.05 -5.30
N ARG A 134 -1.53 0.13 -4.83
CA ARG A 134 -0.85 1.41 -5.09
C ARG A 134 0.51 1.51 -4.41
N ASN A 135 0.74 0.65 -3.42
CA ASN A 135 1.90 0.72 -2.54
C ASN A 135 2.89 -0.44 -2.71
N MET A 136 2.67 -1.31 -3.69
CA MET A 136 3.66 -2.31 -4.05
C MET A 136 4.83 -1.61 -4.76
N VAL A 137 6.00 -1.67 -4.15
CA VAL A 137 7.26 -1.23 -4.77
C VAL A 137 8.07 -2.49 -5.07
N ILE A 138 8.62 -2.56 -6.27
CA ILE A 138 9.50 -3.65 -6.69
C ILE A 138 10.93 -3.25 -6.26
N ARG A 139 11.56 -4.06 -5.39
CA ARG A 139 12.95 -3.88 -4.96
C ARG A 139 13.80 -5.01 -5.54
N LEU A 140 15.08 -4.74 -5.77
CA LEU A 140 16.03 -5.76 -6.22
C LEU A 140 16.45 -6.66 -5.05
N ASP A 141 16.68 -7.95 -5.29
CA ASP A 141 17.16 -8.84 -4.24
C ASP A 141 18.55 -8.42 -3.75
N LYS A 142 18.77 -8.34 -2.43
CA LYS A 142 20.07 -7.92 -1.88
C LYS A 142 21.20 -8.89 -2.22
N ASN A 143 20.91 -10.19 -2.33
CA ASN A 143 21.94 -11.17 -2.71
C ASN A 143 22.28 -11.05 -4.20
N TYR A 144 21.33 -10.64 -5.02
CA TYR A 144 21.57 -10.32 -6.42
C TYR A 144 22.47 -9.09 -6.58
N LEU A 145 22.24 -8.06 -5.76
CA LEU A 145 23.12 -6.87 -5.73
C LEU A 145 24.54 -7.21 -5.29
N ASN A 146 24.70 -8.01 -4.23
CA ASN A 146 26.02 -8.42 -3.76
C ASN A 146 26.79 -9.22 -4.82
N GLY A 147 26.14 -10.17 -5.49
CA GLY A 147 26.79 -10.95 -6.56
C GLY A 147 27.16 -10.11 -7.79
N ALA A 148 26.39 -9.07 -8.11
CA ALA A 148 26.74 -8.13 -9.17
C ALA A 148 27.91 -7.23 -8.76
N ASP A 149 27.95 -6.76 -7.51
CA ASP A 149 29.07 -5.98 -6.97
C ASP A 149 30.38 -6.79 -7.01
N ASP A 150 30.35 -8.07 -6.67
CA ASP A 150 31.53 -8.94 -6.70
C ASP A 150 32.11 -9.11 -8.12
N ILE A 151 31.24 -9.26 -9.13
CA ILE A 151 31.66 -9.35 -10.54
C ILE A 151 32.25 -8.02 -11.02
N ASN A 152 31.65 -6.90 -10.64
CA ASN A 152 32.16 -5.57 -10.99
C ASN A 152 33.53 -5.31 -10.37
N ASN A 153 33.71 -5.67 -9.11
CA ASN A 153 34.99 -5.55 -8.40
C ASN A 153 36.07 -6.45 -9.00
N ALA A 154 35.70 -7.64 -9.51
CA ALA A 154 36.62 -8.55 -10.19
C ALA A 154 37.08 -8.04 -11.57
N PHE A 155 36.27 -7.20 -12.23
CA PHE A 155 36.59 -6.61 -13.53
C PHE A 155 37.23 -5.22 -13.45
N SER A 156 37.30 -4.64 -12.24
CA SER A 156 37.90 -3.31 -11.98
C SER A 156 39.38 -3.35 -11.55
N VAL A 157 40.06 -4.50 -11.70
CA VAL A 157 41.50 -4.68 -11.45
C VAL A 157 42.23 -4.79 -12.79
#